data_AF-A0A9J6EEW8-F1
#
_entry.id   AF-A0A9J6EEW8-F1
#
_cell.length_a   1.000
_cell.length_b   1.000
_cell.length_c   1.000
_cell.angle_alpha   90.00
_cell.angle_beta   90.00
_cell.angle_gamma   90.00
#
_symmetry.space_group_name_H-M   'P 1'
#
loop_
_entity.id
_entity.type
_entity.pdbx_description
1 polymer ?
#
loop_
_entity_poly.entity_id
_entity_poly.type
_entity_poly.pdbx_seq_one_letter_code
_entity_poly.pdbx_strand_id
1 'polypeptide(L)'
;MLSGLSDVPGEAMVKSYCPKCMDVYGPKSSRHHHTDGAYFGTGFPHMLFMVHPEYRPKRPNSQFVPRRQYTYLPRVEGDSD
;
A
#
# COMPACT_ATOMS: atom_id res chain seq x y z
N MET A 1 -9.19 2.93 4.03
CA MET A 1 -9.96 4.20 4.14
C MET A 1 -9.93 4.88 2.79
N LEU A 2 -11.02 5.52 2.34
CA LEU A 2 -11.03 6.24 1.06
C LEU A 2 -10.39 7.63 1.21
N SER A 3 -9.67 8.07 0.18
CA SER A 3 -8.95 9.35 0.12
C SER A 3 -8.91 9.87 -1.32
N GLY A 4 -8.96 11.18 -1.49
CA GLY A 4 -8.66 11.84 -2.76
C GLY A 4 -7.16 12.06 -2.96
N LEU A 5 -6.74 12.23 -4.22
CA LEU A 5 -5.41 12.73 -4.59
C LEU A 5 -5.43 14.21 -4.97
N SER A 6 -6.60 14.73 -5.32
CA SER A 6 -6.86 16.13 -5.60
C SER A 6 -8.21 16.50 -5.00
N ASP A 7 -8.36 17.77 -4.63
CA ASP A 7 -9.62 18.37 -4.18
C ASP A 7 -10.39 18.99 -5.36
N VAL A 8 -9.85 18.93 -6.58
CA VAL A 8 -10.49 19.40 -7.81
C VAL A 8 -11.28 18.25 -8.46
N PRO A 9 -12.59 18.41 -8.70
CA PRO A 9 -13.41 17.39 -9.36
C PRO A 9 -12.89 17.05 -10.77
N GLY A 10 -12.91 15.77 -11.12
CA GLY A 10 -12.51 15.25 -12.42
C GLY A 10 -11.02 14.99 -12.59
N GLU A 11 -10.15 15.44 -11.67
CA GLU A 11 -8.71 15.24 -11.79
C GLU A 11 -8.26 13.82 -11.43
N ALA A 12 -8.82 13.24 -10.37
CA ALA A 12 -8.39 11.94 -9.87
C ALA A 12 -9.53 11.14 -9.24
N MET A 13 -9.60 9.85 -9.58
CA MET A 13 -10.51 8.92 -8.91
C MET A 13 -10.04 8.60 -7.50
N VAL A 14 -10.99 8.18 -6.65
CA VAL A 14 -10.75 7.84 -5.26
C VAL A 14 -9.69 6.75 -5.11
N LYS A 15 -8.86 6.89 -4.08
CA LYS A 15 -7.85 5.91 -3.69
C LYS A 15 -8.12 5.39 -2.29
N SER A 16 -7.46 4.29 -1.94
CA SER A 16 -7.49 3.72 -0.60
C SER A 16 -6.20 4.03 0.16
N TYR A 17 -6.32 4.82 1.22
CA TYR A 17 -5.26 5.07 2.17
C TYR A 17 -5.16 3.94 3.20
N CYS A 18 -3.94 3.47 3.44
CA CYS A 18 -3.62 2.52 4.49
C CYS A 18 -2.86 3.21 5.64
N PRO A 19 -3.44 3.31 6.85
CA PRO A 19 -2.79 3.99 7.96
C PRO A 19 -1.61 3.23 8.56
N LYS A 20 -1.43 1.95 8.19
CA LYS A 20 -0.35 1.09 8.69
C LYS A 20 0.98 1.31 7.99
N CYS A 21 0.96 1.38 6.66
CA CYS A 21 2.12 1.72 5.85
C CYS A 21 2.17 3.21 5.47
N MET A 22 1.10 3.96 5.72
CA MET A 22 0.93 5.38 5.38
C MET A 22 1.08 5.66 3.89
N ASP A 23 0.45 4.81 3.08
CA ASP A 23 0.59 4.82 1.63
C ASP A 23 -0.78 4.65 0.95
N VAL A 24 -0.86 5.00 -0.32
CA VAL A 24 -2.10 5.14 -1.10
C VAL A 24 -2.15 4.10 -2.22
N TYR A 25 -3.24 3.35 -2.28
CA TYR A 25 -3.43 2.23 -3.21
C TYR A 25 -4.69 2.39 -4.06
N GLY A 26 -4.73 1.71 -5.20
CA GLY A 26 -5.95 1.57 -5.98
C GLY A 26 -7.03 0.77 -5.21
N PRO A 27 -8.32 1.15 -5.31
CA PRO A 27 -9.39 0.38 -4.69
C PRO A 27 -9.50 -1.03 -5.29
N LYS A 28 -9.59 -2.04 -4.42
CA LYS A 28 -9.65 -3.46 -4.81
C LYS A 28 -10.90 -3.82 -5.61
N SER A 29 -12.03 -3.18 -5.31
CA SER A 29 -13.30 -3.43 -5.99
C SER A 29 -13.52 -2.42 -7.11
N SER A 30 -13.87 -2.92 -8.29
CA SER A 30 -14.22 -2.12 -9.49
C SER A 30 -15.38 -1.17 -9.27
N ARG A 31 -16.24 -1.43 -8.28
CA ARG A 31 -17.36 -0.54 -7.89
C ARG A 31 -16.91 0.90 -7.63
N HIS A 32 -15.70 1.09 -7.12
CA HIS A 32 -15.17 2.40 -6.73
C HIS A 32 -14.23 3.01 -7.77
N HIS A 33 -14.05 2.38 -8.95
CA HIS A 33 -13.08 2.85 -9.96
C HIS A 33 -13.52 4.15 -10.64
N HIS A 34 -14.82 4.43 -10.64
CA HIS A 34 -15.42 5.62 -11.26
C HIS A 34 -15.92 6.65 -10.24
N THR A 35 -15.52 6.50 -8.97
CA THR A 35 -15.87 7.47 -7.93
C THR A 35 -14.79 8.54 -7.86
N ASP A 36 -15.20 9.81 -7.96
CA ASP A 36 -14.29 10.96 -7.86
C ASP A 36 -13.67 11.05 -6.46
N GLY A 37 -12.36 11.27 -6.41
CA GLY A 37 -11.60 11.43 -5.16
C GLY A 37 -11.86 12.77 -4.47
N ALA A 38 -12.25 13.81 -5.20
CA ALA A 38 -12.50 15.14 -4.66
C ALA A 38 -13.62 15.17 -3.60
N TYR A 39 -14.57 14.23 -3.68
CA TYR A 39 -15.65 14.10 -2.68
C TYR A 39 -15.17 13.61 -1.31
N PHE A 40 -13.98 13.02 -1.23
CA PHE A 40 -13.36 12.60 0.02
C PHE A 40 -12.31 13.61 0.49
N GLY A 41 -11.70 14.32 -0.46
CA GLY A 41 -10.63 15.26 -0.24
C GLY A 41 -9.29 14.60 0.08
N THR A 42 -8.24 15.41 0.02
CA THR A 42 -6.84 14.99 0.22
C THR A 42 -6.48 14.82 1.70
N GLY A 43 -7.12 15.59 2.58
CA GLY A 43 -6.77 15.66 4.00
C GLY A 43 -7.55 14.72 4.93
N PHE A 44 -8.62 14.06 4.47
CA PHE A 44 -9.54 13.34 5.35
C PHE A 44 -8.86 12.27 6.22
N PRO A 45 -8.02 11.35 5.69
CA PRO A 45 -7.35 10.36 6.53
C PRO A 45 -6.44 10.98 7.59
N HIS A 46 -5.76 12.07 7.24
CA HIS A 46 -4.88 12.78 8.16
C HIS A 46 -5.66 13.44 9.30
N MET A 47 -6.75 14.14 8.97
CA MET A 47 -7.63 14.76 9.95
C MET A 47 -8.25 13.74 10.91
N LEU A 48 -8.66 12.56 10.42
CA LEU A 48 -9.17 11.50 11.28
C LEU A 48 -8.15 11.13 12.36
N PHE A 49 -6.89 10.88 12.00
CA PHE A 49 -5.87 10.48 12.99
C PHE A 49 -5.32 11.63 13.83
N MET A 50 -5.59 12.90 13.46
CA MET A 50 -5.34 14.04 14.33
C MET A 50 -6.38 14.13 15.45
N VAL A 51 -7.65 13.85 15.14
CA VAL A 51 -8.75 13.89 16.13
C VAL A 51 -8.80 12.61 16.97
N HIS A 52 -8.56 11.46 16.35
CA HIS A 52 -8.61 10.14 16.98
C HIS A 52 -7.27 9.39 16.83
N PRO A 53 -6.24 9.80 17.58
CA PRO A 53 -4.92 9.16 17.52
C PRO A 53 -4.93 7.69 17.94
N GLU A 54 -5.92 7.25 18.73
CA GLU A 54 -6.11 5.86 19.20
C GLU A 54 -6.36 4.85 18.08
N TYR A 55 -6.88 5.29 16.93
CA TYR A 55 -7.09 4.41 15.78
C TYR A 55 -5.83 4.23 14.91
N ARG A 56 -4.74 4.94 15.21
CA ARG A 56 -3.50 4.85 14.43
C ARG A 56 -2.81 3.51 14.70
N PRO A 57 -2.71 2.60 13.73
CA PRO A 57 -2.05 1.32 13.93
C PRO A 57 -0.53 1.51 14.11
N LYS A 58 0.08 0.61 14.89
CA LYS A 58 1.54 0.50 14.96
C LYS A 58 2.10 0.10 13.60
N ARG A 59 3.27 0.65 13.27
CA ARG A 59 3.99 0.28 12.04
C ARG A 59 4.33 -1.21 12.07
N PRO A 60 4.37 -1.89 10.91
CA PRO A 60 4.77 -3.29 10.86
C PRO A 60 6.21 -3.45 11.38
N ASN A 61 6.41 -4.41 12.27
CA ASN A 61 7.73 -4.69 12.87
C ASN A 61 8.69 -5.39 11.89
N SER A 62 8.16 -5.96 10.81
CA SER A 62 8.93 -6.65 9.77
C SER A 62 8.68 -6.00 8.41
N GLN A 63 9.76 -5.81 7.67
CA GLN A 63 9.73 -5.44 6.27
C GLN A 63 10.02 -6.67 5.43
N PHE A 64 9.47 -6.73 4.22
CA PHE A 64 9.81 -7.77 3.27
C PHE A 64 11.31 -7.70 2.94
N VAL A 65 12.05 -8.75 3.27
CA VAL A 65 13.46 -8.91 2.91
C VAL A 65 13.53 -9.87 1.73
N PRO A 66 13.84 -9.41 0.50
CA PRO A 66 13.96 -10.29 -0.65
C PRO A 66 15.13 -11.25 -0.44
N ARG A 67 14.86 -12.56 -0.42
CA ARG A 67 15.89 -13.59 -0.37
C ARG A 67 15.97 -14.28 -1.73
N ARG A 68 17.14 -14.25 -2.36
CA ARG A 68 17.41 -15.07 -3.54
C ARG A 68 17.59 -16.52 -3.07
N GLN A 69 16.70 -17.42 -3.48
CA GLN A 69 16.94 -18.86 -3.38
C GLN A 69 17.87 -19.26 -4.54
N TYR A 70 19.18 -19.07 -4.37
CA TYR A 70 20.12 -19.81 -5.22
C TYR A 70 20.28 -21.21 -4.63
N THR A 71 19.47 -22.16 -5.08
CA THR A 71 19.81 -23.57 -4.95
C THR A 71 20.95 -23.86 -5.92
N TYR A 72 22.19 -23.73 -5.46
CA TYR A 72 23.32 -24.39 -6.12
C TYR A 72 23.14 -25.89 -5.89
N LEU A 73 22.73 -26.63 -6.91
CA LEU A 73 22.97 -28.07 -6.96
C LEU A 73 24.49 -28.27 -7.02
N PRO A 74 25.11 -29.09 -6.15
CA PRO A 74 26.51 -29.43 -6.31
C PRO A 74 26.67 -30.17 -7.64
N ARG A 75 27.44 -29.60 -8.57
CA ARG A 75 27.91 -30.32 -9.74
C ARG A 75 28.84 -31.42 -9.21
N VAL A 76 28.41 -32.66 -9.32
CA VAL A 76 29.27 -33.82 -9.06
C VAL A 76 30.32 -33.82 -10.17
N GLU A 77 31.49 -33.23 -9.92
CA GLU A 77 32.66 -33.47 -10.75
C GLU A 77 33.08 -34.90 -10.47
N GLY A 78 32.84 -35.75 -11.48
CA GLY A 78 33.13 -37.17 -11.45
C GLY A 78 34.60 -37.44 -11.21
N ASP A 79 34.82 -38.60 -10.59
CA ASP A 79 36.10 -39.20 -10.27
C ASP A 79 37.09 -39.19 -11.45
N SER A 80 38.35 -39.02 -11.04
CA SER A 80 39.57 -39.30 -11.78
C SER A 80 39.61 -40.72 -12.35
N ASP A 81 39.94 -40.83 -13.64
CA ASP A 81 40.82 -41.87 -14.21
C ASP A 81 41.60 -41.27 -15.39
#